data_AF-A0A9N9TRX6-F1
#
_entry.id   AF-A0A9N9TRX6-F1
#
_cell.length_a   1.000
_cell.length_b   1.000
_cell.length_c   1.000
_cell.angle_alpha   90.00
_cell.angle_beta   90.00
_cell.angle_gamma   90.00
#
_symmetry.space_group_name_H-M   'P 1'
#
loop_
_entity.id
_entity.type
_entity.pdbx_description
1 polymer ?
#
loop_
_entity_poly.entity_id
_entity_poly.type
_entity_poly.pdbx_seq_one_letter_code
_entity_poly.pdbx_strand_id
1 'polypeptide(L)'
;MAEADGPKDKFYIVYFICFLHGIGVLITWNMFINARDDFYKYYDEKENAGEHKGEELPPYWQIFKTAFPQLLNIILVFIVTLTVFPSLEAEVYKSDPNFFIPDEYYADIMCFLTFNIFATTGSFLPVFFVWPKPKWVWIPVTLRFLYIPLLLFCNYQIQQAERTLPVLFNDYVFFILGATMALTNGYFATISSMYAPNFLIMTDTDGPKDKFYIVYFICLLNGVGVLTAWNTFINARDYFKEYKLSDDYIGYHYPHGDHFMQYLAFFSNIPALVFMWVNIFVRLKSAIIWRIILGIGLMIVIIAFTLVMAAVNTSHCPNFFFVATMISVFVMN
;
A
#
# COMPACT_ATOMS: atom_id res chain seq x y z
N MET A 1 -11.68 11.30 -38.16
CA MET A 1 -11.79 10.73 -36.81
C MET A 1 -11.12 11.72 -35.87
N ALA A 2 -11.89 12.32 -34.96
CA ALA A 2 -11.35 13.29 -34.02
C ALA A 2 -10.34 12.59 -33.12
N GLU A 3 -9.12 13.14 -32.99
CA GLU A 3 -8.22 12.80 -31.90
C GLU A 3 -9.01 13.05 -30.60
N ALA A 4 -9.34 11.98 -29.88
CA ALA A 4 -9.83 12.09 -28.52
C ALA A 4 -8.67 12.64 -27.69
N ASP A 5 -8.63 13.97 -27.58
CA ASP A 5 -7.67 14.73 -26.79
C ASP A 5 -7.71 14.16 -25.37
N GLY A 6 -6.64 13.48 -24.96
CA GLY A 6 -6.60 12.79 -23.66
C GLY A 6 -6.81 13.76 -22.49
N PRO A 7 -7.17 13.26 -21.30
CA PRO A 7 -7.36 14.13 -20.13
C PRO A 7 -6.09 14.95 -19.87
N LYS A 8 -6.23 16.28 -19.94
CA LYS A 8 -5.12 17.23 -19.74
C LYS A 8 -4.92 17.50 -18.25
N ASP A 9 -3.73 17.21 -17.73
CA ASP A 9 -3.29 17.60 -16.38
C ASP A 9 -3.06 19.13 -16.32
N LYS A 10 -4.15 19.90 -16.25
CA LYS A 10 -4.16 21.36 -16.31
C LYS A 10 -3.29 22.03 -15.22
N PHE A 11 -3.06 21.34 -14.10
CA PHE A 11 -2.39 21.91 -12.94
C PHE A 11 -1.03 21.24 -12.64
N TYR A 12 -0.55 20.34 -13.50
CA TYR A 12 0.67 19.55 -13.28
C TYR A 12 0.65 18.78 -11.94
N ILE A 13 -0.54 18.45 -11.43
CA ILE A 13 -0.71 17.79 -10.13
C ILE A 13 -0.18 16.36 -10.21
N VAL A 14 -0.40 15.69 -11.34
CA VAL A 14 0.11 14.33 -11.56
C VAL A 14 1.64 14.35 -11.61
N TYR A 15 2.22 15.32 -12.32
CA TYR A 15 3.67 15.50 -12.35
C TYR A 15 4.25 15.80 -10.95
N PHE A 16 3.61 16.69 -10.19
CA PHE A 16 4.03 17.05 -8.84
C PHE A 16 3.96 15.86 -7.86
N ILE A 17 2.92 15.02 -7.95
CA ILE A 17 2.79 13.78 -7.17
C ILE A 17 3.90 12.80 -7.55
N CYS A 18 4.13 12.56 -8.84
CA CYS A 18 5.21 11.69 -9.32
C CYS A 18 6.61 12.18 -8.90
N PHE A 19 6.82 13.50 -8.91
CA PHE A 19 8.07 14.13 -8.48
C PHE A 19 8.29 14.03 -6.96
N LEU A 20 7.28 14.36 -6.15
CA LEU A 20 7.31 14.18 -4.69
C LEU A 20 7.51 12.71 -4.30
N HIS A 21 6.91 11.80 -5.05
CA HIS A 21 7.08 10.36 -4.87
C HIS A 21 8.53 9.92 -5.17
N GLY A 22 9.10 10.35 -6.29
CA GLY A 22 10.50 10.08 -6.65
C GLY A 22 11.49 10.62 -5.62
N ILE A 23 11.27 11.85 -5.13
CA ILE A 23 12.07 12.45 -4.05
C ILE A 23 11.89 11.69 -2.74
N GLY A 24 10.65 11.37 -2.36
CA GLY A 24 10.34 10.65 -1.13
C GLY A 24 11.03 9.30 -1.07
N VAL A 25 11.05 8.56 -2.17
CA VAL A 25 11.75 7.27 -2.29
C VAL A 25 13.27 7.48 -2.29
N LEU A 26 13.81 8.37 -3.12
CA LEU A 26 15.27 8.54 -3.27
C LEU A 26 15.96 9.11 -2.02
N ILE A 27 15.36 10.11 -1.38
CA ILE A 27 15.93 10.73 -0.16
C ILE A 27 15.90 9.73 1.00
N THR A 28 14.78 9.02 1.19
CA THR A 28 14.66 8.08 2.31
C THR A 28 15.62 6.91 2.17
N TRP A 29 15.84 6.40 0.96
CA TRP A 29 16.84 5.35 0.72
C TRP A 29 18.27 5.83 0.87
N ASN A 30 18.61 7.04 0.43
CA ASN A 30 19.94 7.62 0.66
C ASN A 30 20.24 7.73 2.16
N MET A 31 19.26 8.19 2.95
CA MET A 31 19.40 8.29 4.39
C MET A 31 19.44 6.92 5.09
N PHE A 32 18.68 5.92 4.61
CA PHE A 32 18.70 4.56 5.16
C PHE A 32 20.04 3.86 4.91
N ILE A 33 20.65 4.08 3.75
CA ILE A 33 22.00 3.57 3.43
C ILE A 33 23.03 4.16 4.40
N ASN A 34 22.98 5.48 4.64
CA ASN A 34 23.88 6.13 5.58
C ASN A 34 23.66 5.65 7.02
N ALA A 35 22.41 5.55 7.47
CA ALA A 35 22.08 5.05 8.80
C ALA A 35 22.49 3.58 9.01
N ARG A 36 22.39 2.75 7.95
CA ARG A 36 22.84 1.37 7.96
C ARG A 36 24.34 1.28 8.15
N ASP A 37 25.13 2.08 7.43
CA ASP A 37 26.59 2.01 7.53
C ASP A 37 27.09 2.39 8.93
N ASP A 38 26.41 3.32 9.62
CA ASP A 38 26.72 3.65 11.02
C ASP A 38 26.26 2.55 12.01
N PHE A 39 25.11 1.92 11.75
CA PHE A 39 24.63 0.78 12.57
C PHE A 39 25.55 -0.44 12.44
N TYR A 40 25.96 -0.82 11.22
CA TYR A 40 26.87 -1.95 11.03
C TYR A 40 28.25 -1.70 11.63
N LYS A 41 28.80 -0.49 11.52
CA LYS A 41 30.06 -0.13 12.21
C LYS A 41 29.95 -0.32 13.72
N TYR A 42 28.84 0.07 14.33
CA TYR A 42 28.63 -0.12 15.77
C TYR A 42 28.64 -1.61 16.19
N TYR A 43 28.00 -2.49 15.42
CA TYR A 43 27.99 -3.92 15.72
C TYR A 43 29.31 -4.61 15.37
N ASP A 44 29.97 -4.23 14.27
CA ASP A 44 31.33 -4.70 13.93
C ASP A 44 32.33 -4.28 15.03
N GLU A 45 32.22 -3.08 15.59
CA GLU A 45 33.05 -2.61 16.71
C GLU A 45 32.81 -3.44 17.98
N LYS A 46 31.56 -3.78 18.30
CA LYS A 46 31.23 -4.69 19.42
C LYS A 46 31.69 -6.13 19.20
N GLU A 47 31.60 -6.63 17.97
CA GLU A 47 32.10 -7.95 17.58
C GLU A 47 33.63 -8.02 17.73
N ASN A 48 34.34 -6.99 17.24
CA ASN A 48 35.78 -6.86 17.38
C ASN A 48 36.23 -6.61 18.84
N ALA A 49 35.36 -6.02 19.67
CA ALA A 49 35.58 -5.86 21.12
C ALA A 49 35.40 -7.17 21.91
N GLY A 50 35.04 -8.29 21.25
CA GLY A 50 34.96 -9.61 21.88
C GLY A 50 33.75 -9.79 22.80
N GLU A 51 32.70 -8.98 22.65
CA GLU A 51 31.58 -8.93 23.60
C GLU A 51 30.53 -10.06 23.45
N HIS A 52 30.67 -11.01 22.52
CA HIS A 52 29.72 -12.14 22.43
C HIS A 52 30.33 -13.54 22.53
N LYS A 53 29.79 -14.28 23.51
CA LYS A 53 29.86 -15.74 23.64
C LYS A 53 29.13 -16.39 22.47
N GLY A 54 29.83 -17.25 21.73
CA GLY A 54 29.34 -18.41 20.96
C GLY A 54 28.19 -18.18 19.97
N GLU A 55 28.41 -18.57 18.71
CA GLU A 55 27.36 -18.73 17.69
C GLU A 55 26.36 -19.85 18.07
N GLU A 56 25.51 -19.63 19.08
CA GLU A 56 24.30 -20.41 19.23
C GLU A 56 23.30 -19.93 18.18
N LEU A 57 22.93 -20.83 17.26
CA LEU A 57 21.87 -20.58 16.28
C LEU A 57 20.66 -19.99 17.00
N PRO A 58 20.20 -18.78 16.62
CA PRO A 58 19.05 -18.17 17.30
C PRO A 58 17.85 -19.11 17.19
N PRO A 59 17.08 -19.33 18.26
CA PRO A 59 16.00 -20.32 18.28
C PRO A 59 14.80 -19.81 17.49
N TYR A 60 14.90 -19.78 16.15
CA TYR A 60 13.90 -19.24 15.21
C TYR A 60 12.47 -19.71 15.50
N TRP A 61 12.31 -20.95 15.96
CA TRP A 61 11.01 -21.52 16.31
C TRP A 61 10.38 -20.90 17.56
N GLN A 62 11.18 -20.63 18.59
CA GLN A 62 10.71 -19.95 19.80
C GLN A 62 10.40 -18.48 19.50
N ILE A 63 11.25 -17.87 18.66
CA ILE A 63 11.05 -16.51 18.15
C ILE A 63 9.70 -16.40 17.42
N PHE A 64 9.48 -17.31 16.47
CA PHE A 64 8.24 -17.38 15.70
C PHE A 64 7.02 -17.58 16.60
N LYS A 65 7.06 -18.56 17.52
CA LYS A 65 5.95 -18.83 18.46
C LYS A 65 5.59 -17.61 19.31
N THR A 66 6.59 -16.85 19.73
CA THR A 66 6.38 -15.68 20.60
C THR A 66 5.82 -14.48 19.82
N ALA A 67 6.29 -14.28 18.58
CA ALA A 67 5.79 -13.23 17.70
C ALA A 67 4.43 -13.57 17.05
N PHE A 68 4.08 -14.86 16.95
CA PHE A 68 2.93 -15.37 16.21
C PHE A 68 1.59 -14.65 16.52
N PRO A 69 1.23 -14.37 17.80
CA PRO A 69 -0.02 -13.67 18.08
C PRO A 69 -0.08 -12.27 17.48
N GLN A 70 1.04 -11.55 17.43
CA GLN A 70 1.11 -10.20 16.84
C GLN A 70 1.16 -10.26 15.31
N LEU A 71 1.85 -11.25 14.73
CA LEU A 71 1.79 -11.52 13.29
C LEU A 71 0.36 -11.83 12.84
N LEU A 72 -0.39 -12.60 13.63
CA LEU A 72 -1.79 -12.89 13.36
C LEU A 72 -2.64 -11.62 13.40
N ASN A 73 -2.42 -10.72 14.38
CA ASN A 73 -3.11 -9.43 14.42
C ASN A 73 -2.84 -8.60 13.16
N ILE A 74 -1.60 -8.55 12.70
CA ILE A 74 -1.22 -7.84 11.46
C ILE A 74 -1.97 -8.44 10.26
N ILE A 75 -1.94 -9.76 10.12
CA ILE A 75 -2.64 -10.48 9.04
C ILE A 75 -4.14 -10.16 9.06
N LEU A 76 -4.78 -10.21 10.23
CA LEU A 76 -6.21 -9.92 10.36
C LEU A 76 -6.56 -8.47 10.01
N VAL A 77 -5.72 -7.51 10.41
CA VAL A 77 -5.87 -6.10 9.99
C VAL A 77 -5.85 -5.99 8.46
N PHE A 78 -4.83 -6.56 7.83
CA PHE A 78 -4.67 -6.48 6.37
C PHE A 78 -5.74 -7.26 5.60
N ILE A 79 -6.21 -8.42 6.10
CA ILE A 79 -7.31 -9.16 5.46
C ILE A 79 -8.56 -8.29 5.36
N VAL A 80 -8.96 -7.65 6.47
CA VAL A 80 -10.14 -6.77 6.46
C VAL A 80 -9.89 -5.58 5.54
N THR A 81 -8.73 -4.93 5.66
CA THR A 81 -8.40 -3.75 4.87
C THR A 81 -8.37 -4.05 3.38
N LEU A 82 -7.74 -5.13 2.92
CA LEU A 82 -7.67 -5.47 1.48
C LEU A 82 -9.01 -5.97 0.91
N THR A 83 -9.88 -6.50 1.77
CA THR A 83 -11.25 -6.87 1.37
C THR A 83 -12.11 -5.63 1.17
N VAL A 84 -11.93 -4.62 2.02
CA VAL A 84 -12.74 -3.40 2.02
C VAL A 84 -12.18 -2.34 1.05
N PHE A 85 -10.91 -1.99 1.19
CA PHE A 85 -10.21 -1.01 0.39
C PHE A 85 -9.28 -1.67 -0.64
N PRO A 86 -9.31 -1.27 -1.92
CA PRO A 86 -10.30 -0.37 -2.53
C PRO A 86 -11.56 -1.09 -3.01
N SER A 87 -11.56 -2.43 -3.04
CA SER A 87 -12.52 -3.25 -3.80
C SER A 87 -13.99 -3.03 -3.44
N LEU A 88 -14.32 -2.85 -2.16
CA LEU A 88 -15.69 -2.64 -1.72
C LEU A 88 -16.02 -1.14 -1.71
N GLU A 89 -15.14 -0.32 -1.14
CA GLU A 89 -15.38 1.13 -0.99
C GLU A 89 -15.43 1.89 -2.33
N ALA A 90 -14.65 1.48 -3.33
CA ALA A 90 -14.66 2.12 -4.64
C ALA A 90 -15.94 1.85 -5.46
N GLU A 91 -16.75 0.87 -5.06
CA GLU A 91 -18.03 0.52 -5.69
C GLU A 91 -19.23 1.08 -4.91
N VAL A 92 -18.98 1.97 -3.93
CA VAL A 92 -20.02 2.71 -3.22
C VAL A 92 -20.26 4.03 -3.94
N TYR A 93 -21.50 4.25 -4.39
CA TYR A 93 -21.92 5.46 -5.08
C TYR A 93 -22.65 6.41 -4.16
N LYS A 94 -22.71 7.68 -4.55
CA LYS A 94 -23.43 8.73 -3.82
C LYS A 94 -24.91 8.37 -3.64
N SER A 95 -25.41 8.46 -2.41
CA SER A 95 -26.79 8.13 -2.05
C SER A 95 -27.71 9.35 -2.06
N ASP A 96 -27.23 10.53 -1.63
CA ASP A 96 -27.97 11.80 -1.68
C ASP A 96 -27.49 12.66 -2.87
N PRO A 97 -28.37 12.99 -3.84
CA PRO A 97 -28.03 13.87 -4.96
C PRO A 97 -27.47 15.24 -4.53
N ASN A 98 -27.84 15.74 -3.35
CA ASN A 98 -27.40 17.05 -2.82
C ASN A 98 -26.13 16.97 -1.96
N PHE A 99 -25.49 15.80 -1.87
CA PHE A 99 -24.24 15.65 -1.13
C PHE A 99 -23.14 16.52 -1.76
N PHE A 100 -22.27 17.10 -0.93
CA PHE A 100 -21.33 18.16 -1.33
C PHE A 100 -20.24 17.70 -2.31
N ILE A 101 -20.03 16.39 -2.44
CA ILE A 101 -19.04 15.81 -3.35
C ILE A 101 -19.70 15.45 -4.69
N PRO A 102 -19.20 15.96 -5.83
CA PRO A 102 -19.67 15.57 -7.15
C PRO A 102 -19.44 14.07 -7.41
N ASP A 103 -20.31 13.47 -8.23
CA ASP A 103 -20.23 12.02 -8.55
C ASP A 103 -18.89 11.64 -9.21
N GLU A 104 -18.32 12.54 -10.02
CA GLU A 104 -17.03 12.38 -10.71
C GLU A 104 -15.85 12.14 -9.73
N TYR A 105 -15.88 12.75 -8.54
CA TYR A 105 -14.80 12.66 -7.55
C TYR A 105 -15.19 11.87 -6.31
N TYR A 106 -16.34 11.19 -6.34
CA TYR A 106 -16.89 10.56 -5.15
C TYR A 106 -15.98 9.44 -4.63
N ALA A 107 -15.62 8.48 -5.49
CA ALA A 107 -14.70 7.40 -5.12
C ALA A 107 -13.30 7.93 -4.77
N ASP A 108 -12.79 8.88 -5.55
CA ASP A 108 -11.48 9.51 -5.32
C ASP A 108 -11.36 10.13 -3.93
N ILE A 109 -12.38 10.86 -3.49
CA ILE A 109 -12.34 11.56 -2.20
C ILE A 109 -12.73 10.60 -1.06
N MET A 110 -13.85 9.89 -1.20
CA MET A 110 -14.46 9.15 -0.09
C MET A 110 -13.75 7.83 0.20
N CYS A 111 -13.18 7.18 -0.83
CA CYS A 111 -12.38 5.98 -0.68
C CYS A 111 -10.89 6.33 -0.60
N PHE A 112 -10.31 6.81 -1.70
CA PHE A 112 -8.84 6.85 -1.82
C PHE A 112 -8.17 7.96 -1.01
N LEU A 113 -8.64 9.20 -1.11
CA LEU A 113 -8.06 10.33 -0.35
C LEU A 113 -8.25 10.13 1.15
N THR A 114 -9.47 9.76 1.55
CA THR A 114 -9.83 9.46 2.94
C THR A 114 -8.95 8.32 3.47
N PHE A 115 -8.82 7.21 2.75
CA PHE A 115 -7.99 6.10 3.19
C PHE A 115 -6.53 6.51 3.41
N ASN A 116 -5.92 7.22 2.45
CA ASN A 116 -4.52 7.63 2.56
C ASN A 116 -4.28 8.57 3.75
N ILE A 117 -5.08 9.64 3.89
CA ILE A 117 -4.91 10.62 4.97
C ILE A 117 -5.07 9.94 6.34
N PHE A 118 -6.14 9.18 6.52
CA PHE A 118 -6.45 8.58 7.82
C PHE A 118 -5.53 7.41 8.14
N ALA A 119 -5.11 6.58 7.17
CA ALA A 119 -4.14 5.50 7.40
C ALA A 119 -2.75 6.04 7.77
N THR A 120 -2.30 7.11 7.11
CA THR A 120 -1.07 7.80 7.49
C THR A 120 -1.20 8.35 8.90
N THR A 121 -2.27 9.10 9.19
CA THR A 121 -2.54 9.65 10.53
C THR A 121 -2.57 8.55 11.60
N GLY A 122 -3.22 7.43 11.31
CA GLY A 122 -3.29 6.26 12.18
C GLY A 122 -1.92 5.68 12.50
N SER A 123 -1.02 5.64 11.53
CA SER A 123 0.36 5.14 11.70
C SER A 123 1.24 6.08 12.55
N PHE A 124 0.91 7.37 12.61
CA PHE A 124 1.60 8.36 13.45
C PHE A 124 1.14 8.35 14.91
N LEU A 125 -0.13 8.06 15.18
CA LEU A 125 -0.72 8.12 16.52
C LEU A 125 0.04 7.33 17.61
N PRO A 126 0.65 6.16 17.34
CA PRO A 126 1.45 5.43 18.34
C PRO A 126 2.64 6.20 18.91
N VAL A 127 3.11 7.27 18.23
CA VAL A 127 4.15 8.18 18.77
C VAL A 127 3.68 8.87 20.05
N PHE A 128 2.40 9.25 20.11
CA PHE A 128 1.84 9.97 21.25
C PHE A 128 1.25 9.01 22.29
N PHE A 129 0.59 7.93 21.84
CA PHE A 129 -0.09 7.01 22.75
C PHE A 129 -0.24 5.61 22.16
N VAL A 130 0.14 4.61 22.97
CA VAL A 130 0.09 3.19 22.61
C VAL A 130 -0.94 2.46 23.46
N TRP A 131 -2.04 2.04 22.83
CA TRP A 131 -3.12 1.25 23.44
C TRP A 131 -3.92 0.55 22.33
N PRO A 132 -4.33 -0.71 22.47
CA PRO A 132 -4.30 -1.54 23.68
C PRO A 132 -2.94 -2.19 23.98
N LYS A 133 -2.81 -2.76 25.18
CA LYS A 133 -1.67 -3.62 25.55
C LYS A 133 -1.61 -4.86 24.64
N PRO A 134 -0.43 -5.50 24.44
CA PRO A 134 -0.23 -6.59 23.48
C PRO A 134 -1.26 -7.75 23.59
N LYS A 135 -1.71 -8.06 24.82
CA LYS A 135 -2.69 -9.13 25.07
C LYS A 135 -4.12 -8.82 24.61
N TRP A 136 -4.43 -7.55 24.36
CA TRP A 136 -5.78 -7.07 24.06
C TRP A 136 -5.95 -6.57 22.63
N VAL A 137 -4.88 -6.51 21.83
CA VAL A 137 -4.91 -5.99 20.44
C VAL A 137 -5.86 -6.79 19.55
N TRP A 138 -6.01 -8.10 19.78
CA TRP A 138 -6.89 -8.95 18.98
C TRP A 138 -8.36 -8.54 19.04
N ILE A 139 -8.82 -7.88 20.12
CA ILE A 139 -10.22 -7.47 20.28
C ILE A 139 -10.59 -6.40 19.24
N PRO A 140 -9.96 -5.21 19.21
CA PRO A 140 -10.31 -4.23 18.19
C PRO A 140 -9.96 -4.70 16.79
N VAL A 141 -8.93 -5.54 16.61
CA VAL A 141 -8.58 -6.12 15.30
C VAL A 141 -9.70 -7.02 14.76
N THR A 142 -10.27 -7.89 15.59
CA THR A 142 -11.39 -8.76 15.19
C THR A 142 -12.69 -7.98 15.00
N LEU A 143 -12.93 -6.92 15.77
CA LEU A 143 -14.08 -6.04 15.57
C LEU A 143 -14.07 -5.34 14.21
N ARG A 144 -12.91 -5.20 13.54
CA ARG A 144 -12.84 -4.62 12.19
C ARG A 144 -13.64 -5.41 11.16
N PHE A 145 -13.86 -6.71 11.35
CA PHE A 145 -14.69 -7.49 10.43
C PHE A 145 -16.12 -6.94 10.30
N LEU A 146 -16.59 -6.16 11.27
CA LEU A 146 -17.87 -5.47 11.21
C LEU A 146 -17.93 -4.38 10.12
N TYR A 147 -16.79 -3.84 9.66
CA TYR A 147 -16.77 -2.88 8.55
C TYR A 147 -17.32 -3.48 7.26
N ILE A 148 -17.07 -4.78 7.00
CA ILE A 148 -17.51 -5.47 5.78
C ILE A 148 -19.03 -5.41 5.64
N PRO A 149 -19.85 -5.94 6.57
CA PRO A 149 -21.30 -5.87 6.45
C PRO A 149 -21.82 -4.43 6.54
N LEU A 150 -21.21 -3.55 7.35
CA LEU A 150 -21.66 -2.16 7.49
C LEU A 150 -21.54 -1.40 6.17
N LEU A 151 -20.43 -1.56 5.44
CA LEU A 151 -20.22 -0.90 4.16
C LEU A 151 -21.07 -1.49 3.03
N LEU A 152 -21.45 -2.77 3.08
CA LEU A 152 -22.41 -3.35 2.14
C LEU A 152 -23.82 -2.71 2.25
N PHE A 153 -24.18 -2.23 3.45
CA PHE A 153 -25.45 -1.50 3.67
C PHE A 153 -25.39 -0.02 3.25
N CYS A 154 -24.20 0.51 2.91
CA CYS A 154 -24.09 1.76 2.14
C CYS A 154 -24.54 1.50 0.69
N ASN A 155 -24.60 2.53 -0.14
CA ASN A 155 -25.01 2.45 -1.55
C ASN A 155 -23.95 1.78 -2.46
N TYR A 156 -23.55 0.57 -2.10
CA TYR A 156 -22.74 -0.36 -2.88
C TYR A 156 -23.53 -0.88 -4.09
N GLN A 157 -22.95 -0.75 -5.29
CA GLN A 157 -23.58 -1.19 -6.54
C GLN A 157 -22.64 -2.13 -7.29
N ILE A 158 -23.20 -3.21 -7.84
CA ILE A 158 -22.45 -4.16 -8.68
C ILE A 158 -22.89 -3.93 -10.12
N GLN A 159 -21.96 -3.70 -11.03
CA GLN A 159 -22.23 -3.40 -12.45
C GLN A 159 -23.05 -4.49 -13.19
N GLN A 160 -23.22 -5.68 -12.61
CA GLN A 160 -23.85 -6.84 -13.24
C GLN A 160 -24.99 -7.47 -12.42
N ALA A 161 -25.42 -6.87 -11.31
CA ALA A 161 -26.47 -7.43 -10.47
C ALA A 161 -27.40 -6.35 -9.89
N GLU A 162 -28.71 -6.61 -9.89
CA GLU A 162 -29.67 -5.79 -9.16
C GLU A 162 -29.45 -5.93 -7.65
N ARG A 163 -29.33 -4.79 -6.97
CA ARG A 163 -29.12 -4.75 -5.53
C ARG A 163 -30.33 -5.33 -4.79
N THR A 164 -30.10 -6.34 -3.98
CA THR A 164 -31.13 -6.97 -3.13
C THR A 164 -31.17 -6.41 -1.71
N LEU A 165 -30.08 -5.79 -1.24
CA LEU A 165 -29.97 -5.23 0.11
C LEU A 165 -30.51 -3.80 0.18
N PRO A 166 -31.20 -3.39 1.27
CA PRO A 166 -31.62 -2.00 1.44
C PRO A 166 -30.40 -1.09 1.68
N VAL A 167 -30.50 0.18 1.29
CA VAL A 167 -29.53 1.23 1.69
C VAL A 167 -29.95 1.74 3.07
N LEU A 168 -29.15 1.47 4.10
CA LEU A 168 -29.45 1.86 5.48
C LEU A 168 -28.67 3.10 5.93
N PHE A 169 -27.53 3.37 5.31
CA PHE A 169 -26.58 4.40 5.71
C PHE A 169 -26.42 5.46 4.61
N ASN A 170 -26.29 6.73 5.01
CA ASN A 170 -26.04 7.83 4.07
C ASN A 170 -24.53 8.06 3.84
N ASP A 171 -24.22 8.99 2.94
CA ASP A 171 -22.85 9.31 2.52
C ASP A 171 -21.93 9.80 3.66
N TYR A 172 -22.45 10.50 4.67
CA TYR A 172 -21.66 10.90 5.85
C TYR A 172 -21.31 9.70 6.73
N VAL A 173 -22.22 8.73 6.87
CA VAL A 173 -21.93 7.50 7.61
C VAL A 173 -20.89 6.69 6.87
N PHE A 174 -20.98 6.62 5.53
CA PHE A 174 -19.95 6.01 4.69
C PHE A 174 -18.57 6.66 4.89
N PHE A 175 -18.49 8.00 4.88
CA PHE A 175 -17.25 8.72 5.16
C PHE A 175 -16.65 8.36 6.54
N ILE A 176 -17.48 8.35 7.58
CA ILE A 176 -17.03 8.02 8.95
C ILE A 176 -16.53 6.57 9.03
N LEU A 177 -17.22 5.63 8.39
CA LEU A 177 -16.80 4.22 8.33
C LEU A 177 -15.45 4.08 7.61
N GLY A 178 -15.28 4.71 6.44
CA GLY A 178 -14.01 4.69 5.70
C GLY A 178 -12.86 5.33 6.48
N ALA A 179 -13.10 6.51 7.07
CA ALA A 179 -12.10 7.22 7.87
C ALA A 179 -11.66 6.42 9.12
N THR A 180 -12.61 5.82 9.84
CA THR A 180 -12.31 5.00 11.03
C THR A 180 -11.64 3.68 10.66
N MET A 181 -12.05 3.04 9.55
CA MET A 181 -11.40 1.83 9.02
C MET A 181 -9.93 2.11 8.65
N ALA A 182 -9.67 3.21 7.94
CA ALA A 182 -8.33 3.64 7.54
C ALA A 182 -7.46 4.03 8.74
N LEU A 183 -7.97 4.85 9.67
CA LEU A 183 -7.24 5.24 10.87
C LEU A 183 -6.85 4.05 11.72
N THR A 184 -7.81 3.14 11.96
CA THR A 184 -7.53 1.92 12.71
C THR A 184 -6.57 1.00 11.95
N ASN A 185 -6.55 1.02 10.60
CA ASN A 185 -5.58 0.26 9.79
C ASN A 185 -4.15 0.66 10.13
N GLY A 186 -3.82 1.94 9.97
CA GLY A 186 -2.48 2.44 10.27
C GLY A 186 -2.09 2.21 11.73
N TYR A 187 -3.03 2.46 12.64
CA TYR A 187 -2.77 2.35 14.07
C TYR A 187 -2.48 0.91 14.51
N PHE A 188 -3.38 -0.04 14.21
CA PHE A 188 -3.24 -1.42 14.67
C PHE A 188 -2.10 -2.18 13.96
N ALA A 189 -1.84 -1.89 12.68
CA ALA A 189 -0.69 -2.42 11.97
C ALA A 189 0.62 -1.96 12.64
N THR A 190 0.72 -0.68 12.98
CA THR A 190 1.92 -0.10 13.62
C THR A 190 2.16 -0.68 15.00
N ILE A 191 1.16 -0.67 15.91
CA ILE A 191 1.39 -1.19 17.28
C ILE A 191 1.67 -2.71 17.28
N SER A 192 1.03 -3.48 16.40
CA SER A 192 1.28 -4.93 16.32
C SER A 192 2.70 -5.21 15.83
N SER A 193 3.18 -4.41 14.88
CA SER A 193 4.56 -4.47 14.39
C SER A 193 5.56 -4.02 15.46
N MET A 194 5.23 -3.04 16.31
CA MET A 194 6.06 -2.65 17.46
C MET A 194 6.12 -3.76 18.52
N TYR A 195 5.03 -4.49 18.74
CA TYR A 195 4.98 -5.55 19.74
C TYR A 195 5.67 -6.84 19.29
N ALA A 196 5.76 -7.12 17.99
CA ALA A 196 6.40 -8.34 17.48
C ALA A 196 7.89 -8.51 17.90
N PRO A 197 8.77 -7.50 17.76
CA PRO A 197 10.18 -7.61 18.15
C PRO A 197 10.45 -7.34 19.64
N ASN A 198 9.57 -6.64 20.36
CA ASN A 198 9.78 -6.34 21.78
C ASN A 198 9.74 -7.58 22.70
N PHE A 199 9.28 -8.73 22.20
CA PHE A 199 9.44 -10.01 22.90
C PHE A 199 10.82 -10.66 22.71
N LEU A 200 11.64 -10.13 21.79
CA LEU A 200 12.89 -10.73 21.34
C LEU A 200 14.13 -9.94 21.78
N ILE A 201 13.97 -8.63 22.01
CA ILE A 201 15.03 -7.74 22.47
C ILE A 201 14.83 -7.48 23.97
N MET A 202 14.95 -8.52 24.79
CA MET A 202 15.18 -8.37 26.24
C MET A 202 16.66 -8.50 26.60
N THR A 203 17.55 -8.41 25.60
CA THR A 203 18.99 -8.41 25.79
C THR A 203 19.57 -7.15 25.15
N ASP A 204 20.11 -6.28 26.01
CA ASP A 204 20.78 -4.99 25.76
C ASP A 204 19.94 -3.77 25.38
N THR A 205 19.75 -2.90 26.38
CA THR A 205 19.26 -1.52 26.28
C THR A 205 20.28 -0.52 25.73
N ASP A 206 21.45 -0.96 25.25
CA ASP A 206 22.54 -0.12 24.74
C ASP A 206 22.55 0.00 23.21
N GLY A 207 21.36 0.09 22.59
CA GLY A 207 21.23 0.43 21.18
C GLY A 207 21.38 1.94 20.92
N PRO A 208 21.85 2.35 19.73
CA PRO A 208 21.89 3.77 19.36
C PRO A 208 20.48 4.38 19.42
N LYS A 209 20.30 5.42 20.25
CA LYS A 209 19.02 6.13 20.40
C LYS A 209 18.76 7.02 19.19
N ASP A 210 17.59 6.87 18.55
CA ASP A 210 17.12 7.75 17.45
C ASP A 210 16.80 9.16 17.99
N LYS A 211 17.80 10.04 18.00
CA LYS A 211 17.65 11.42 18.45
C LYS A 211 16.74 12.18 17.48
N PHE A 212 15.70 12.82 18.01
CA PHE A 212 14.69 13.57 17.25
C PHE A 212 13.81 12.72 16.30
N TYR A 213 13.76 11.39 16.47
CA TYR A 213 12.92 10.49 15.66
C TYR A 213 13.19 10.55 14.15
N ILE A 214 14.42 10.91 13.75
CA ILE A 214 14.78 11.15 12.35
C ILE A 214 14.64 9.85 11.55
N VAL A 215 15.13 8.73 12.08
CA VAL A 215 15.03 7.42 11.43
C VAL A 215 13.56 7.01 11.31
N TYR A 216 12.75 7.25 12.34
CA TYR A 216 11.31 7.02 12.28
C TYR A 216 10.63 7.83 11.17
N PHE A 217 10.87 9.14 11.08
CA PHE A 217 10.29 9.99 10.03
C PHE A 217 10.74 9.56 8.63
N ILE A 218 11.97 9.09 8.46
CA ILE A 218 12.48 8.55 7.19
C ILE A 218 11.68 7.30 6.78
N CYS A 219 11.56 6.31 7.66
CA CYS A 219 10.80 5.09 7.39
C CYS A 219 9.33 5.39 7.07
N LEU A 220 8.77 6.40 7.74
CA LEU A 220 7.39 6.81 7.55
C LEU A 220 7.15 7.55 6.23
N LEU A 221 8.03 8.50 5.87
CA LEU A 221 7.99 9.16 4.57
C LEU A 221 8.20 8.17 3.43
N ASN A 222 9.03 7.13 3.63
CA ASN A 222 9.21 6.06 2.67
C ASN A 222 7.90 5.27 2.47
N GLY A 223 7.25 4.87 3.56
CA GLY A 223 5.96 4.18 3.52
C GLY A 223 4.87 5.02 2.84
N VAL A 224 4.73 6.29 3.21
CA VAL A 224 3.79 7.24 2.58
C VAL A 224 4.07 7.36 1.09
N GLY A 225 5.35 7.52 0.72
CA GLY A 225 5.78 7.55 -0.67
C GLY A 225 5.26 6.32 -1.41
N VAL A 226 5.77 5.14 -1.07
CA VAL A 226 5.46 3.86 -1.74
C VAL A 226 3.95 3.63 -1.88
N LEU A 227 3.17 3.79 -0.80
CA LEU A 227 1.72 3.60 -0.82
C LEU A 227 1.01 4.62 -1.72
N THR A 228 1.42 5.89 -1.71
CA THR A 228 0.75 6.94 -2.48
C THR A 228 0.84 6.70 -3.99
N ALA A 229 1.99 6.24 -4.52
CA ALA A 229 2.07 5.94 -5.96
C ALA A 229 1.25 4.73 -6.35
N TRP A 230 1.28 3.67 -5.54
CA TRP A 230 0.46 2.50 -5.81
C TRP A 230 -1.03 2.86 -5.79
N ASN A 231 -1.45 3.67 -4.82
CA ASN A 231 -2.82 4.16 -4.75
C ASN A 231 -3.16 5.06 -5.96
N THR A 232 -2.27 5.98 -6.36
CA THR A 232 -2.49 6.81 -7.56
C THR A 232 -2.65 5.96 -8.83
N PHE A 233 -1.86 4.89 -8.97
CA PHE A 233 -1.96 3.97 -10.10
C PHE A 233 -3.30 3.22 -10.11
N ILE A 234 -3.76 2.73 -8.95
CA ILE A 234 -5.07 2.08 -8.80
C ILE A 234 -6.21 3.07 -9.08
N ASN A 235 -6.08 4.33 -8.65
CA ASN A 235 -7.10 5.37 -8.89
C ASN A 235 -7.30 5.66 -10.38
N ALA A 236 -6.27 5.45 -11.22
CA ALA A 236 -6.39 5.58 -12.66
C ALA A 236 -7.24 4.47 -13.32
N ARG A 237 -8.13 3.81 -12.57
CA ARG A 237 -9.02 2.74 -13.05
C ARG A 237 -9.80 3.19 -14.29
N ASP A 238 -10.45 4.34 -14.23
CA ASP A 238 -11.35 4.80 -15.29
C ASP A 238 -10.54 5.13 -16.56
N TYR A 239 -9.33 5.63 -16.38
CA TYR A 239 -8.38 5.78 -17.47
C TYR A 239 -8.06 4.43 -18.16
N PHE A 240 -7.86 3.35 -17.40
CA PHE A 240 -7.58 2.04 -17.98
C PHE A 240 -8.84 1.38 -18.55
N LYS A 241 -9.97 1.37 -17.83
CA LYS A 241 -11.19 0.64 -18.18
C LYS A 241 -12.11 1.43 -19.11
N GLU A 242 -12.39 2.68 -18.77
CA GLU A 242 -13.39 3.52 -19.47
C GLU A 242 -12.80 4.32 -20.63
N TYR A 243 -11.47 4.51 -20.67
CA TYR A 243 -10.79 5.13 -21.80
C TYR A 243 -9.97 4.13 -22.62
N LYS A 244 -8.81 3.68 -22.12
CA LYS A 244 -7.83 2.90 -22.91
C LYS A 244 -8.28 1.50 -23.33
N LEU A 245 -9.13 0.85 -22.54
CA LEU A 245 -9.67 -0.48 -22.83
C LEU A 245 -11.17 -0.45 -23.17
N SER A 246 -11.71 0.73 -23.47
CA SER A 246 -13.12 0.88 -23.82
C SER A 246 -13.42 0.46 -25.26
N ASP A 247 -14.66 0.02 -25.46
CA ASP A 247 -15.19 -0.35 -26.76
C ASP A 247 -15.14 0.84 -27.74
N ASP A 248 -15.34 2.07 -27.26
CA ASP A 248 -15.30 3.29 -28.07
C ASP A 248 -13.89 3.64 -28.55
N TYR A 249 -12.87 3.39 -27.72
CA TYR A 249 -11.47 3.66 -28.07
C TYR A 249 -10.89 2.59 -28.99
N ILE A 250 -11.22 1.31 -28.74
CA ILE A 250 -10.69 0.16 -29.47
C ILE A 250 -11.51 -0.13 -30.75
N GLY A 251 -12.80 0.18 -30.74
CA GLY A 251 -13.75 -0.12 -31.82
C GLY A 251 -14.39 -1.51 -31.75
N TYR A 252 -14.12 -2.29 -30.70
CA TYR A 252 -14.78 -3.58 -30.41
C TYR A 252 -14.68 -3.91 -28.92
N HIS A 253 -15.55 -4.81 -28.45
CA HIS A 253 -15.57 -5.24 -27.05
C HIS A 253 -14.33 -6.06 -26.68
N TYR A 254 -13.55 -5.57 -25.71
CA TYR A 254 -12.32 -6.22 -25.25
C TYR A 254 -12.54 -7.00 -23.95
N PRO A 255 -12.56 -8.35 -23.96
CA PRO A 255 -13.01 -9.16 -22.83
C PRO A 255 -12.20 -9.00 -21.53
N HIS A 256 -10.92 -8.62 -21.64
CA HIS A 256 -10.05 -8.47 -20.46
C HIS A 256 -10.21 -7.10 -19.78
N GLY A 257 -10.89 -6.13 -20.41
CA GLY A 257 -11.13 -4.81 -19.83
C GLY A 257 -12.04 -4.86 -18.60
N ASP A 258 -13.09 -5.69 -18.64
CA ASP A 258 -14.06 -5.81 -17.54
C ASP A 258 -13.44 -6.28 -16.23
N HIS A 259 -12.49 -7.19 -16.34
CA HIS A 259 -11.78 -7.81 -15.21
C HIS A 259 -10.41 -7.17 -14.94
N PHE A 260 -10.11 -6.00 -15.51
CA PHE A 260 -8.80 -5.35 -15.40
C PHE A 260 -8.29 -5.25 -13.96
N MET A 261 -9.14 -4.81 -13.01
CA MET A 261 -8.75 -4.68 -11.60
C MET A 261 -8.44 -6.02 -10.93
N GLN A 262 -9.10 -7.10 -11.35
CA GLN A 262 -8.83 -8.44 -10.82
C GLN A 262 -7.48 -8.94 -11.32
N TYR A 263 -7.19 -8.76 -12.62
CA TYR A 263 -5.87 -9.04 -13.17
C TYR A 263 -4.79 -8.20 -12.48
N LEU A 264 -5.04 -6.90 -12.32
CA LEU A 264 -4.12 -5.99 -11.64
C LEU A 264 -3.75 -6.49 -10.24
N ALA A 265 -4.74 -6.92 -9.45
CA ALA A 265 -4.53 -7.47 -8.11
C ALA A 265 -3.74 -8.80 -8.13
N PHE A 266 -3.96 -9.67 -9.11
CA PHE A 266 -3.21 -10.91 -9.26
C PHE A 266 -1.75 -10.64 -9.61
N PHE A 267 -1.50 -9.78 -10.60
CA PHE A 267 -0.16 -9.44 -11.07
C PHE A 267 0.63 -8.60 -10.07
N SER A 268 0.00 -7.90 -9.13
CA SER A 268 0.71 -7.20 -8.04
C SER A 268 0.98 -8.11 -6.84
N ASN A 269 0.00 -8.88 -6.37
CA ASN A 269 0.12 -9.58 -5.08
C ASN A 269 0.95 -10.87 -5.16
N ILE A 270 0.92 -11.59 -6.30
CA ILE A 270 1.72 -12.82 -6.47
C ILE A 270 3.22 -12.54 -6.39
N PRO A 271 3.81 -11.63 -7.19
CA PRO A 271 5.24 -11.36 -7.12
C PRO A 271 5.65 -10.79 -5.76
N ALA A 272 4.85 -9.88 -5.18
CA ALA A 272 5.09 -9.37 -3.84
C ALA A 272 5.23 -10.52 -2.81
N LEU A 273 4.33 -11.50 -2.86
CA LEU A 273 4.41 -12.68 -2.00
C LEU A 273 5.66 -13.53 -2.32
N VAL A 274 5.87 -13.89 -3.58
CA VAL A 274 6.96 -14.80 -3.98
C VAL A 274 8.33 -14.18 -3.66
N PHE A 275 8.58 -12.93 -4.04
CA PHE A 275 9.84 -12.25 -3.80
C PHE A 275 10.06 -11.94 -2.32
N MET A 276 9.00 -11.65 -1.55
CA MET A 276 9.10 -11.55 -0.09
C MET A 276 9.61 -12.87 0.52
N TRP A 277 9.05 -14.01 0.11
CA TRP A 277 9.50 -15.32 0.58
C TRP A 277 10.94 -15.62 0.14
N VAL A 278 11.30 -15.34 -1.11
CA VAL A 278 12.68 -15.50 -1.59
C VAL A 278 13.63 -14.64 -0.76
N ASN A 279 13.28 -13.39 -0.44
CA ASN A 279 14.13 -12.51 0.36
C ASN A 279 14.35 -13.04 1.79
N ILE A 280 13.34 -13.69 2.39
CA ILE A 280 13.44 -14.29 3.73
C ILE A 280 14.29 -15.56 3.72
N PHE A 281 14.05 -16.48 2.78
CA PHE A 281 14.65 -17.82 2.80
C PHE A 281 15.97 -17.90 2.03
N VAL A 282 16.20 -17.00 1.06
CA VAL A 282 17.41 -16.98 0.24
C VAL A 282 18.29 -15.81 0.68
N ARG A 283 19.31 -16.11 1.48
CA ARG A 283 20.38 -15.14 1.79
C ARG A 283 21.27 -14.94 0.57
N LEU A 284 20.87 -14.05 -0.32
CA LEU A 284 21.71 -13.60 -1.42
C LEU A 284 22.97 -12.91 -0.85
N LYS A 285 24.15 -13.21 -1.40
CA LYS A 285 25.44 -12.67 -0.94
C LYS A 285 25.78 -11.26 -1.48
N SER A 286 24.89 -10.63 -2.26
CA SER A 286 25.17 -9.30 -2.80
C SER A 286 24.97 -8.20 -1.76
N ALA A 287 25.80 -7.15 -1.84
CA ALA A 287 25.65 -5.99 -0.97
C ALA A 287 24.25 -5.38 -1.14
N ILE A 288 23.56 -5.16 -0.02
CA ILE A 288 22.19 -4.64 0.05
C ILE A 288 22.05 -3.34 -0.77
N ILE A 289 23.09 -2.52 -0.81
CA ILE A 289 23.10 -1.23 -1.53
C ILE A 289 22.84 -1.40 -3.03
N TRP A 290 23.40 -2.43 -3.66
CA TRP A 290 23.20 -2.69 -5.08
C TRP A 290 21.78 -3.15 -5.41
N ARG A 291 21.14 -3.89 -4.49
CA ARG A 291 19.74 -4.29 -4.66
C ARG A 291 18.80 -3.11 -4.57
N ILE A 292 19.07 -2.19 -3.64
CA ILE A 292 18.28 -0.97 -3.48
C ILE A 292 18.43 -0.08 -4.73
N ILE A 293 19.67 0.20 -5.16
CA ILE A 293 19.92 1.03 -6.34
C ILE A 293 19.28 0.42 -7.59
N LEU A 294 19.43 -0.89 -7.79
CA LEU A 294 18.85 -1.58 -8.93
C LEU A 294 17.32 -1.60 -8.87
N GLY A 295 16.73 -1.79 -7.68
CA GLY A 295 15.29 -1.76 -7.48
C GLY A 295 14.69 -0.38 -7.77
N ILE A 296 15.29 0.69 -7.22
CA ILE A 296 14.82 2.07 -7.48
C ILE A 296 15.03 2.45 -8.95
N GLY A 297 16.17 2.09 -9.54
CA GLY A 297 16.44 2.35 -10.96
C GLY A 297 15.41 1.67 -11.87
N LEU A 298 15.11 0.40 -11.60
CA LEU A 298 14.09 -0.36 -12.32
C LEU A 298 12.69 0.27 -12.15
N MET A 299 12.35 0.71 -10.94
CA MET A 299 11.09 1.40 -10.65
C MET A 299 10.91 2.66 -11.49
N ILE A 300 11.95 3.50 -11.60
CA ILE A 300 11.92 4.74 -12.39
C ILE A 300 11.71 4.41 -13.88
N VAL A 301 12.39 3.39 -14.39
CA VAL A 301 12.25 2.94 -15.79
C VAL A 301 10.82 2.47 -16.07
N ILE A 302 10.23 1.70 -15.16
CA ILE A 302 8.86 1.19 -15.31
C ILE A 302 7.85 2.33 -15.28
N ILE A 303 7.96 3.26 -14.32
CA ILE A 303 7.06 4.42 -14.25
C ILE A 303 7.15 5.26 -15.54
N ALA A 304 8.37 5.53 -16.04
CA ALA A 304 8.56 6.24 -17.29
C ALA A 304 7.93 5.49 -18.47
N PHE A 305 8.10 4.17 -18.54
CA PHE A 305 7.46 3.33 -19.55
C PHE A 305 5.94 3.39 -19.47
N THR A 306 5.35 3.29 -18.28
CA THR A 306 3.90 3.39 -18.06
C THR A 306 3.35 4.75 -18.52
N LEU A 307 4.05 5.85 -18.22
CA LEU A 307 3.66 7.19 -18.66
C LEU A 307 3.70 7.33 -20.19
N VAL A 308 4.72 6.78 -20.85
CA VAL A 308 4.80 6.77 -22.32
C VAL A 308 3.67 5.95 -22.92
N MET A 309 3.45 4.74 -22.40
CA MET A 309 2.33 3.88 -22.83
C MET A 309 0.97 4.53 -22.61
N ALA A 310 0.87 5.41 -21.60
CA ALA A 310 -0.35 6.15 -21.36
C ALA A 310 -0.60 7.22 -22.43
N ALA A 311 0.45 7.96 -22.81
CA ALA A 311 0.35 9.03 -23.81
C ALA A 311 0.22 8.54 -25.26
N VAL A 312 0.79 7.38 -25.60
CA VAL A 312 0.80 6.86 -26.97
C VAL A 312 -0.57 6.26 -27.36
N ASN A 313 -1.00 6.47 -28.60
CA ASN A 313 -2.22 5.85 -29.11
C ASN A 313 -2.03 4.33 -29.33
N THR A 314 -2.75 3.52 -28.57
CA THR A 314 -2.66 2.05 -28.53
C THR A 314 -3.96 1.36 -28.95
N SER A 315 -4.91 2.09 -29.54
CA SER A 315 -6.22 1.55 -29.97
C SER A 315 -6.11 0.38 -30.94
N HIS A 316 -5.07 0.36 -31.79
CA HIS A 316 -4.82 -0.71 -32.75
C HIS A 316 -4.24 -1.99 -32.13
N CYS A 317 -3.70 -1.93 -30.90
CA CYS A 317 -3.02 -3.05 -30.24
C CYS A 317 -3.37 -3.17 -28.74
N PRO A 318 -4.66 -3.32 -28.37
CA PRO A 318 -5.09 -3.34 -26.98
C PRO A 318 -4.50 -4.50 -26.17
N ASN A 319 -4.31 -5.66 -26.80
CA ASN A 319 -3.63 -6.81 -26.18
C ASN A 319 -2.19 -6.48 -25.75
N PHE A 320 -1.45 -5.74 -26.59
CA PHE A 320 -0.08 -5.36 -26.24
C PHE A 320 -0.07 -4.39 -25.06
N PHE A 321 -0.94 -3.38 -25.09
CA PHE A 321 -1.10 -2.43 -23.98
C PHE A 321 -1.45 -3.13 -22.67
N PHE A 322 -2.44 -4.04 -22.69
CA PHE A 322 -2.87 -4.79 -21.52
C PHE A 322 -1.72 -5.65 -20.95
N VAL A 323 -1.09 -6.48 -21.77
CA VAL A 323 0.00 -7.38 -21.33
C VAL A 323 1.21 -6.59 -20.83
N ALA A 324 1.62 -5.54 -21.55
CA ALA A 324 2.73 -4.69 -21.13
C ALA A 324 2.45 -4.00 -19.79
N THR A 325 1.21 -3.58 -19.55
CA THR A 325 0.79 -2.99 -18.26
C THR A 325 0.85 -4.04 -17.14
N MET A 326 0.33 -5.25 -17.37
CA MET A 326 0.38 -6.33 -16.37
C MET A 326 1.82 -6.77 -16.03
N ILE A 327 2.70 -6.86 -17.03
CA ILE A 327 4.13 -7.15 -16.82
C ILE A 327 4.79 -6.03 -16.02
N SER A 328 4.49 -4.77 -16.36
CA SER A 328 5.04 -3.61 -15.64
C SER A 328 4.66 -3.65 -14.16
N VAL A 329 3.39 -3.95 -13.86
CA VAL A 329 2.88 -4.10 -12.48
C VAL A 329 3.54 -5.28 -11.77
N PHE A 330 3.76 -6.40 -12.47
CA PHE A 330 4.43 -7.56 -11.89
C PHE A 330 5.88 -7.28 -11.50
N VAL A 331 6.62 -6.53 -12.32
CA VAL A 331 8.02 -6.19 -12.02
C VAL A 331 8.12 -5.09 -10.96
N MET A 332 7.08 -4.27 -10.81
CA MET A 332 6.98 -3.22 -9.80
C MET A 332 6.81 -3.76 -8.38
N ASN A 333 6.19 -4.93 -8.22
CA ASN A 333 5.85 -5.58 -6.95
C ASN A 333 6.78 -6.76 -6.66
#